data_AF-A0A9D7KFW4-F1
#
_entry.id   AF-A0A9D7KFW4-F1
#
_cell.length_a   1.000
_cell.length_b   1.000
_cell.length_c   1.000
_cell.angle_alpha   90.00
_cell.angle_beta   90.00
_cell.angle_gamma   90.00
#
_symmetry.space_group_name_H-M   'P 1'
#
loop_
_entity.id
_entity.type
_entity.pdbx_description
1 polymer ?
#
loop_
_entity_poly.entity_id
_entity_poly.type
_entity_poly.pdbx_seq_one_letter_code
_entity_poly.pdbx_strand_id
1 'polypeptide(L)'
;MNRKAYSDRRPKGAMVRTGFKAWADAGYPRTGANGFPDQKYLQRGKEPFIKLPWTEAYALAAGALENIARTYSGDKGAALLTRQGYDPEMIASMHGCGCKTMKFRAGMAALGVLRIYSMKRFAQGLALLDAYVRNVGPDEASGAKVLDSYSWHTDLAPGCPMVSGHQMLDYEFMVYEHAKLIVFWGNNFVCTKMPDLHWVSESRLKGCHIVDISIDYHATSNKADDVIILRPGTDPALGLGVCHLLIKNNHYDENYLRANTDLPLLIRTDNWKNLKASDIIADYKLADLTHHLKVMKPGEHPTMPPAFQSTAFVAEDVRKFWGDNVVWDKKTNKAVPLTRDECGALCCEGVESALTGDYEVTLVDGKKIKVVPVFQLQKNTLRNSPQRTPLL
;
A
#
# COMPACT_ATOMS: atom_id res chain seq x y z
N MET A 1 -32.52 7.60 -4.65
CA MET A 1 -32.47 6.54 -3.60
C MET A 1 -33.64 5.52 -3.64
N ASN A 2 -34.80 5.81 -4.23
CA ASN A 2 -36.01 4.97 -4.10
C ASN A 2 -35.94 3.58 -4.76
N ARG A 3 -35.26 3.40 -5.89
CA ARG A 3 -35.29 2.13 -6.64
C ARG A 3 -34.72 0.94 -5.84
N LYS A 4 -33.65 1.13 -5.08
CA LYS A 4 -33.03 0.04 -4.28
C LYS A 4 -33.85 -0.31 -3.04
N ALA A 5 -34.52 0.69 -2.44
CA ALA A 5 -35.29 0.50 -1.21
C ALA A 5 -36.57 -0.33 -1.43
N TYR A 6 -37.20 -0.21 -2.60
CA TYR A 6 -38.46 -0.89 -2.90
C TYR A 6 -38.33 -1.94 -4.02
N SER A 7 -37.12 -2.22 -4.50
CA SER A 7 -36.89 -3.27 -5.49
C SER A 7 -37.27 -4.64 -4.93
N ASP A 8 -37.87 -5.45 -5.79
CA ASP A 8 -38.02 -6.90 -5.70
C ASP A 8 -36.75 -7.65 -5.28
N ARG A 9 -35.55 -7.11 -5.58
CA ARG A 9 -34.25 -7.68 -5.20
C ARG A 9 -33.80 -7.36 -3.79
N ARG A 10 -34.54 -6.54 -3.02
CA ARG A 10 -34.17 -6.21 -1.64
C ARG A 10 -34.44 -7.40 -0.70
N PRO A 11 -33.43 -7.89 0.05
CA PRO A 11 -33.67 -8.88 1.09
C PRO A 11 -34.60 -8.31 2.19
N LYS A 12 -35.66 -9.04 2.53
CA LYS A 12 -36.70 -8.63 3.51
C LYS A 12 -36.61 -9.36 4.86
N GLY A 13 -35.47 -9.96 5.16
CA GLY A 13 -35.22 -10.67 6.41
C GLY A 13 -33.93 -11.50 6.37
N ALA A 14 -33.68 -12.26 7.45
CA ALA A 14 -32.59 -13.20 7.51
C ALA A 14 -32.88 -14.41 6.61
N MET A 15 -32.10 -14.54 5.54
CA MET A 15 -32.23 -15.62 4.57
C MET A 15 -31.13 -16.64 4.83
N VAL A 16 -31.52 -17.89 5.10
CA VAL A 16 -30.60 -18.99 5.38
C VAL A 16 -30.73 -20.05 4.30
N ARG A 17 -29.59 -20.50 3.75
CA ARG A 17 -29.56 -21.59 2.77
C ARG A 17 -30.01 -22.89 3.44
N THR A 18 -30.94 -23.61 2.81
CA THR A 18 -31.50 -24.86 3.35
C THR A 18 -30.45 -25.89 3.76
N GLY A 19 -29.44 -26.17 2.92
CA GLY A 19 -28.35 -27.08 3.30
C GLY A 19 -27.46 -26.59 4.46
N PHE A 20 -27.33 -25.27 4.67
CA PHE A 20 -26.61 -24.75 5.84
C PHE A 20 -27.42 -25.00 7.12
N LYS A 21 -28.75 -24.80 7.06
CA LYS A 21 -29.62 -25.12 8.19
C LYS A 21 -29.58 -26.63 8.50
N ALA A 22 -29.67 -27.49 7.48
CA ALA A 22 -29.59 -28.93 7.66
C ALA A 22 -28.26 -29.38 8.29
N TRP A 23 -27.15 -28.74 7.93
CA TRP A 23 -25.85 -28.99 8.56
C TRP A 23 -25.82 -28.58 10.04
N ALA A 24 -26.39 -27.42 10.36
CA ALA A 24 -26.47 -26.93 11.73
C ALA A 24 -27.42 -27.79 12.59
N ASP A 25 -28.59 -28.16 12.06
CA ASP A 25 -29.56 -29.05 12.72
C ASP A 25 -28.95 -30.43 13.02
N ALA A 26 -28.03 -30.90 12.17
CA ALA A 26 -27.28 -32.14 12.38
C ALA A 26 -26.11 -32.01 13.38
N GLY A 27 -25.93 -30.86 14.03
CA GLY A 27 -24.87 -30.62 15.01
C GLY A 27 -23.51 -30.25 14.41
N TYR A 28 -23.49 -29.62 13.24
CA TYR A 28 -22.27 -29.17 12.54
C TYR A 28 -21.25 -30.29 12.23
N PRO A 29 -21.67 -31.46 11.71
CA PRO A 29 -20.76 -32.58 11.47
C PRO A 29 -19.71 -32.26 10.40
N ARG A 30 -18.49 -32.75 10.61
CA ARG A 30 -17.34 -32.64 9.69
C ARG A 30 -16.84 -34.02 9.26
N THR A 31 -17.79 -34.84 8.82
CA THR A 31 -17.59 -36.23 8.40
C THR A 31 -17.15 -36.38 6.94
N GLY A 32 -17.06 -35.29 6.19
CA GLY A 32 -16.53 -35.30 4.83
C GLY A 32 -15.01 -35.50 4.82
N ALA A 33 -14.45 -35.76 3.63
CA ALA A 33 -13.01 -35.93 3.45
C ALA A 33 -12.22 -34.79 4.10
N ASN A 34 -11.11 -35.12 4.77
CA ASN A 34 -10.18 -34.17 5.40
C ASN A 34 -10.80 -33.18 6.42
N GLY A 35 -11.93 -33.50 7.05
CA GLY A 35 -12.55 -32.65 8.07
C GLY A 35 -13.40 -31.49 7.52
N PHE A 36 -13.81 -31.60 6.25
CA PHE A 36 -14.84 -30.74 5.68
C PHE A 36 -16.25 -31.21 6.09
N PRO A 37 -17.25 -30.31 6.12
CA PRO A 37 -18.65 -30.73 6.09
C PRO A 37 -18.92 -31.62 4.87
N ASP A 38 -19.85 -32.56 5.00
CA ASP A 38 -20.34 -33.38 3.88
C ASP A 38 -20.80 -32.47 2.72
N GLN A 39 -20.40 -32.81 1.49
CA GLN A 39 -20.67 -32.02 0.28
C GLN A 39 -22.17 -31.83 0.03
N LYS A 40 -23.03 -32.72 0.53
CA LYS A 40 -24.49 -32.54 0.46
C LYS A 40 -24.96 -31.24 1.12
N TYR A 41 -24.25 -30.78 2.15
CA TYR A 41 -24.56 -29.53 2.85
C TYR A 41 -23.97 -28.28 2.19
N LEU A 42 -23.20 -28.40 1.11
CA LEU A 42 -22.38 -27.31 0.53
C LEU A 42 -22.82 -26.90 -0.89
N GLN A 43 -24.07 -27.18 -1.30
CA GLN A 43 -24.60 -26.91 -2.64
C GLN A 43 -24.96 -25.42 -2.87
N ARG A 44 -24.01 -24.51 -2.59
CA ARG A 44 -24.16 -23.06 -2.78
C ARG A 44 -24.54 -22.73 -4.23
N GLY A 45 -25.52 -21.86 -4.41
CA GLY A 45 -26.04 -21.44 -5.72
C GLY A 45 -27.07 -22.39 -6.34
N LYS A 46 -27.26 -23.60 -5.79
CA LYS A 46 -28.26 -24.58 -6.25
C LYS A 46 -29.44 -24.74 -5.30
N GLU A 47 -29.24 -24.44 -4.02
CA GLU A 47 -30.26 -24.62 -2.98
C GLU A 47 -31.08 -23.35 -2.73
N PRO A 48 -32.36 -23.52 -2.34
CA PRO A 48 -33.20 -22.40 -1.95
C PRO A 48 -32.78 -21.81 -0.60
N PHE A 49 -33.21 -20.56 -0.38
CA PHE A 49 -33.11 -19.89 0.90
C PHE A 49 -34.47 -19.89 1.60
N ILE A 50 -34.44 -20.07 2.91
CA ILE A 50 -35.59 -19.94 3.80
C ILE A 50 -35.43 -18.69 4.65
N LYS A 51 -36.55 -18.04 4.96
CA LYS A 51 -36.58 -16.88 5.86
C LYS A 51 -36.74 -17.39 7.30
N LEU A 52 -35.86 -16.94 8.20
CA LEU A 52 -35.92 -17.27 9.62
C LEU A 52 -36.02 -16.00 10.49
N PRO A 53 -36.50 -16.11 11.74
CA PRO A 53 -36.30 -15.08 12.75
C PRO A 53 -34.81 -14.74 12.94
N TRP A 54 -34.50 -13.48 13.24
CA TRP A 54 -33.12 -13.04 13.43
C TRP A 54 -32.41 -13.77 14.56
N THR A 55 -33.12 -14.08 15.65
CA THR A 55 -32.60 -14.83 16.80
C THR A 55 -32.07 -16.20 16.40
N GLU A 56 -32.83 -16.95 15.59
CA GLU A 56 -32.41 -18.24 15.05
C GLU A 56 -31.23 -18.09 14.10
N ALA A 57 -31.28 -17.12 13.19
CA ALA A 57 -30.18 -16.88 12.25
C ALA A 57 -28.86 -16.54 12.97
N TYR A 58 -28.92 -15.75 14.05
CA TYR A 58 -27.76 -15.45 14.89
C TYR A 58 -27.24 -16.66 15.64
N ALA A 59 -28.11 -17.50 16.19
CA ALA A 59 -27.72 -18.75 16.85
C ALA A 59 -26.99 -19.70 15.87
N LEU A 60 -27.50 -19.82 14.65
CA LEU A 60 -26.85 -20.62 13.59
C LEU A 60 -25.47 -20.07 13.21
N ALA A 61 -25.35 -18.74 13.09
CA ALA A 61 -24.06 -18.10 12.79
C ALA A 61 -23.05 -18.30 13.93
N ALA A 62 -23.47 -18.11 15.19
CA ALA A 62 -22.64 -18.29 16.37
C ALA A 62 -22.15 -19.74 16.51
N GLY A 63 -23.04 -20.72 16.36
CA GLY A 63 -22.68 -22.14 16.43
C GLY A 63 -21.71 -22.56 15.32
N ALA A 64 -21.85 -22.00 14.11
CA ALA A 64 -20.89 -22.25 13.04
C ALA A 64 -19.50 -21.67 13.34
N LEU A 65 -19.43 -20.47 13.92
CA LEU A 65 -18.16 -19.85 14.33
C LEU A 65 -17.50 -20.65 15.45
N GLU A 66 -18.24 -21.05 16.48
CA GLU A 66 -17.72 -21.92 17.54
C GLU A 66 -17.21 -23.25 16.99
N ASN A 67 -17.99 -23.91 16.11
CA ASN A 67 -17.58 -25.16 15.47
C ASN A 67 -16.24 -25.01 14.72
N ILE A 68 -16.07 -23.94 13.95
CA ILE A 68 -14.82 -23.64 13.24
C ILE A 68 -13.68 -23.41 14.24
N ALA A 69 -13.88 -22.57 15.26
CA ALA A 69 -12.86 -22.29 16.26
C ALA A 69 -12.38 -23.58 16.93
N ARG A 70 -13.30 -24.44 17.40
CA ARG A 70 -12.97 -25.73 18.04
C ARG A 70 -12.26 -26.70 17.10
N THR A 71 -12.71 -26.78 15.85
CA THR A 71 -12.15 -27.71 14.85
C THR A 71 -10.69 -27.41 14.54
N TYR A 72 -10.36 -26.12 14.40
CA TYR A 72 -9.07 -25.70 13.85
C TYR A 72 -8.10 -25.14 14.90
N SER A 73 -8.41 -25.29 16.19
CA SER A 73 -7.48 -24.90 17.27
C SER A 73 -6.47 -26.00 17.59
N GLY A 74 -5.26 -25.58 17.96
CA GLY A 74 -4.15 -26.45 18.36
C GLY A 74 -3.63 -27.36 17.24
N ASP A 75 -2.79 -28.33 17.63
CA ASP A 75 -2.07 -29.20 16.69
C ASP A 75 -3.00 -30.08 15.84
N LYS A 76 -4.14 -30.49 16.41
CA LYS A 76 -5.18 -31.23 15.67
C LYS A 76 -5.74 -30.40 14.52
N GLY A 77 -5.98 -29.11 14.77
CA GLY A 77 -6.43 -28.15 13.77
C GLY A 77 -5.38 -27.91 12.69
N ALA A 78 -4.12 -27.73 13.09
CA ALA A 78 -2.99 -27.60 12.17
C ALA A 78 -2.86 -28.83 11.26
N ALA A 79 -2.90 -30.04 11.82
CA ALA A 79 -2.84 -31.29 11.05
C ALA A 79 -4.01 -31.45 10.06
N LEU A 80 -5.21 -30.97 10.43
CA LEU A 80 -6.35 -30.92 9.51
C LEU A 80 -6.06 -29.99 8.34
N LEU A 81 -5.56 -28.78 8.59
CA LEU A 81 -5.23 -27.81 7.54
C LEU A 81 -4.13 -28.31 6.61
N THR A 82 -3.10 -29.00 7.14
CA THR A 82 -2.08 -29.65 6.33
C THR A 82 -2.69 -30.67 5.37
N ARG A 83 -3.59 -31.54 5.85
CA ARG A 83 -4.31 -32.50 4.99
C ARG A 83 -5.23 -31.83 3.97
N GLN A 84 -5.71 -30.63 4.28
CA GLN A 84 -6.51 -29.81 3.36
C GLN A 84 -5.67 -29.04 2.33
N GLY A 85 -4.33 -29.16 2.38
CA GLY A 85 -3.42 -28.55 1.41
C GLY A 85 -3.12 -27.07 1.67
N TYR A 86 -3.31 -26.59 2.90
CA TYR A 86 -2.91 -25.23 3.25
C TYR A 86 -1.39 -25.12 3.38
N ASP A 87 -0.85 -23.97 2.92
CA ASP A 87 0.56 -23.63 3.03
C ASP A 87 1.05 -23.62 4.49
N PRO A 88 2.25 -24.19 4.79
CA PRO A 88 2.80 -24.21 6.13
C PRO A 88 2.90 -22.84 6.81
N GLU A 89 3.21 -21.77 6.07
CA GLU A 89 3.30 -20.42 6.64
C GLU A 89 1.92 -19.89 7.04
N MET A 90 0.88 -20.21 6.26
CA MET A 90 -0.49 -19.85 6.63
C MET A 90 -0.90 -20.52 7.94
N ILE A 91 -0.56 -21.80 8.11
CA ILE A 91 -0.83 -22.56 9.34
C ILE A 91 -0.03 -21.99 10.51
N ALA A 92 1.26 -21.70 10.33
CA ALA A 92 2.11 -21.10 11.35
C ALA A 92 1.56 -19.75 11.82
N SER A 93 1.04 -18.93 10.90
CA SER A 93 0.46 -17.60 11.19
C SER A 93 -0.81 -17.63 12.06
N MET A 94 -1.36 -18.82 12.32
CA MET A 94 -2.49 -18.99 13.22
C MET A 94 -2.07 -19.00 14.69
N HIS A 95 -0.82 -19.34 15.01
CA HIS A 95 -0.33 -19.53 16.38
C HIS A 95 -1.27 -20.44 17.21
N GLY A 96 -1.77 -21.52 16.59
CA GLY A 96 -2.70 -22.47 17.22
C GLY A 96 -4.13 -21.95 17.43
N CYS A 97 -4.45 -20.70 17.08
CA CYS A 97 -5.78 -20.10 17.23
C CYS A 97 -6.71 -20.48 16.05
N GLY A 98 -7.75 -21.27 16.31
CA GLY A 98 -8.73 -21.67 15.29
C GLY A 98 -9.53 -20.50 14.72
N CYS A 99 -9.75 -19.43 15.49
CA CYS A 99 -10.42 -18.21 15.00
C CYS A 99 -9.65 -17.55 13.85
N LYS A 100 -8.33 -17.74 13.74
CA LYS A 100 -7.52 -17.21 12.62
C LYS A 100 -7.85 -17.85 11.27
N THR A 101 -8.55 -18.98 11.24
CA THR A 101 -9.07 -19.57 9.99
C THR A 101 -10.27 -18.81 9.43
N MET A 102 -10.93 -18.00 10.26
CA MET A 102 -12.06 -17.17 9.85
C MET A 102 -11.56 -15.87 9.23
N LYS A 103 -12.08 -15.56 8.04
CA LYS A 103 -11.67 -14.40 7.24
C LYS A 103 -12.80 -13.40 7.20
N PHE A 104 -12.55 -12.21 7.74
CA PHE A 104 -13.49 -11.09 7.70
C PHE A 104 -12.89 -9.97 6.86
N ARG A 105 -13.58 -9.60 5.79
CA ARG A 105 -13.20 -8.45 4.98
C ARG A 105 -14.16 -7.31 5.25
N ALA A 106 -13.67 -6.26 5.89
CA ALA A 106 -14.37 -4.99 5.95
C ALA A 106 -14.18 -4.25 4.62
N GLY A 107 -15.19 -3.51 4.16
CA GLY A 107 -15.01 -2.56 3.06
C GLY A 107 -14.09 -1.39 3.44
N MET A 108 -13.97 -0.39 2.56
CA MET A 108 -13.22 0.83 2.88
C MET A 108 -13.94 1.63 3.99
N ALA A 109 -13.20 1.95 5.05
CA ALA A 109 -13.70 2.63 6.26
C ALA A 109 -14.58 3.86 5.98
N ALA A 110 -14.18 4.70 5.03
CA ALA A 110 -14.87 5.93 4.66
C ALA A 110 -16.28 5.70 4.05
N LEU A 111 -16.57 4.50 3.54
CA LEU A 111 -17.87 4.17 2.94
C LEU A 111 -18.98 3.86 3.97
N GLY A 112 -18.64 3.89 5.27
CA GLY A 112 -19.61 3.70 6.34
C GLY A 112 -18.95 3.19 7.61
N VAL A 113 -18.46 4.13 8.43
CA VAL A 113 -17.65 3.84 9.63
C VAL A 113 -18.31 2.77 10.51
N LEU A 114 -19.58 2.96 10.89
CA LEU A 114 -20.29 2.00 11.76
C LEU A 114 -20.50 0.63 11.11
N ARG A 115 -20.90 0.59 9.83
CA ARG A 115 -21.17 -0.67 9.11
C ARG A 115 -19.89 -1.45 8.82
N ILE A 116 -18.78 -0.76 8.62
CA ILE A 116 -17.55 -1.36 8.09
C ILE A 116 -16.56 -1.66 9.21
N TYR A 117 -16.39 -0.74 10.18
CA TYR A 117 -15.56 -1.02 11.36
C TYR A 117 -16.20 -2.05 12.30
N SER A 118 -17.52 -2.18 12.33
CA SER A 118 -18.16 -3.23 13.13
C SER A 118 -17.68 -4.63 12.76
N MET A 119 -17.39 -4.90 11.48
CA MET A 119 -16.83 -6.20 11.06
C MET A 119 -15.39 -6.39 11.53
N LYS A 120 -14.56 -5.33 11.51
CA LYS A 120 -13.20 -5.40 12.07
C LYS A 120 -13.25 -5.64 13.58
N ARG A 121 -14.11 -4.90 14.29
CA ARG A 121 -14.31 -5.06 15.74
C ARG A 121 -14.85 -6.44 16.08
N PHE A 122 -15.80 -6.95 15.30
CA PHE A 122 -16.34 -8.30 15.48
C PHE A 122 -15.24 -9.36 15.29
N ALA A 123 -14.47 -9.28 14.20
CA ALA A 123 -13.36 -10.19 13.94
C ALA A 123 -12.35 -10.19 15.10
N GLN A 124 -11.98 -9.03 15.62
CA GLN A 124 -11.06 -8.93 16.76
C GLN A 124 -11.71 -9.42 18.06
N GLY A 125 -13.01 -9.17 18.26
CA GLY A 125 -13.78 -9.65 19.41
C GLY A 125 -13.88 -11.17 19.50
N LEU A 126 -13.65 -11.90 18.41
CA LEU A 126 -13.51 -13.36 18.44
C LEU A 126 -12.30 -13.85 19.24
N ALA A 127 -11.44 -12.95 19.75
CA ALA A 127 -10.47 -13.28 20.78
C ALA A 127 -11.14 -13.85 22.05
N LEU A 128 -12.37 -13.41 22.39
CA LEU A 128 -13.14 -13.98 23.51
C LEU A 128 -13.55 -15.43 23.25
N LEU A 129 -13.94 -15.73 22.00
CA LEU A 129 -14.23 -17.10 21.58
C LEU A 129 -12.97 -17.97 21.63
N ASP A 130 -11.85 -17.42 21.20
CA ASP A 130 -10.56 -18.10 21.24
C ASP A 130 -10.09 -18.40 22.67
N ALA A 131 -10.18 -17.42 23.57
CA ALA A 131 -9.90 -17.60 24.99
C ALA A 131 -10.77 -18.71 25.60
N TYR A 132 -12.05 -18.75 25.25
CA TYR A 132 -12.97 -19.79 25.70
C TYR A 132 -12.65 -21.19 25.11
N VAL A 133 -12.30 -21.26 23.82
CA VAL A 133 -12.05 -22.53 23.13
C VAL A 133 -10.69 -23.13 23.52
N ARG A 134 -9.64 -22.31 23.61
CA ARG A 134 -8.29 -22.74 23.95
C ARG A 134 -7.99 -22.70 25.45
N ASN A 135 -8.86 -22.08 26.25
CA ASN A 135 -8.66 -21.84 27.68
C ASN A 135 -7.34 -21.08 27.97
N VAL A 136 -7.14 -19.97 27.28
CA VAL A 136 -5.92 -19.15 27.35
C VAL A 136 -6.20 -17.76 27.92
N GLY A 137 -5.17 -17.11 28.45
CA GLY A 137 -5.26 -15.77 29.00
C GLY A 137 -5.40 -14.66 27.93
N PRO A 138 -5.71 -13.42 28.33
CA PRO A 138 -5.87 -12.28 27.41
C PRO A 138 -4.66 -12.01 26.52
N ASP A 139 -3.45 -12.26 27.01
CA ASP A 139 -2.20 -12.02 26.27
C ASP A 139 -1.93 -13.06 25.16
N GLU A 140 -2.56 -14.23 25.27
CA GLU A 140 -2.42 -15.33 24.31
C GLU A 140 -3.62 -15.44 23.36
N ALA A 141 -4.77 -14.87 23.75
CA ALA A 141 -6.00 -14.89 22.98
C ALA A 141 -5.88 -14.06 21.71
N SER A 142 -6.45 -14.54 20.61
CA SER A 142 -6.38 -13.85 19.33
C SER A 142 -7.68 -13.85 18.55
N GLY A 143 -8.01 -12.71 17.96
CA GLY A 143 -9.16 -12.55 17.08
C GLY A 143 -8.95 -13.16 15.69
N ALA A 144 -10.01 -13.20 14.90
CA ALA A 144 -10.00 -13.66 13.52
C ALA A 144 -9.17 -12.75 12.59
N LYS A 145 -8.84 -13.24 11.39
CA LYS A 145 -8.06 -12.46 10.41
C LYS A 145 -8.97 -11.42 9.75
N VAL A 146 -8.52 -10.16 9.78
CA VAL A 146 -9.09 -9.08 8.97
C VAL A 146 -8.30 -8.99 7.67
N LEU A 147 -8.99 -9.12 6.53
CA LEU A 147 -8.35 -9.03 5.22
C LEU A 147 -8.19 -7.56 4.80
N ASP A 148 -7.06 -7.28 4.14
CA ASP A 148 -6.86 -6.00 3.49
C ASP A 148 -7.80 -5.84 2.29
N SER A 149 -8.31 -4.63 2.13
CA SER A 149 -9.18 -4.26 1.02
C SER A 149 -8.43 -3.50 -0.05
N TYR A 150 -7.42 -2.69 0.29
CA TYR A 150 -6.89 -1.69 -0.62
C TYR A 150 -5.96 -2.31 -1.68
N SER A 151 -5.06 -3.20 -1.26
CA SER A 151 -4.22 -3.99 -2.17
C SER A 151 -5.03 -5.00 -2.97
N TRP A 152 -6.07 -5.60 -2.37
CA TRP A 152 -6.89 -6.61 -3.04
C TRP A 152 -7.69 -6.05 -4.22
N HIS A 153 -8.22 -4.83 -4.13
CA HIS A 153 -8.91 -4.18 -5.27
C HIS A 153 -7.93 -3.54 -6.26
N THR A 154 -6.62 -3.64 -6.03
CA THR A 154 -5.58 -3.00 -6.84
C THR A 154 -5.62 -1.46 -6.84
N ASP A 155 -6.32 -0.87 -5.86
CA ASP A 155 -6.38 0.59 -5.67
C ASP A 155 -5.13 1.12 -4.94
N LEU A 156 -4.44 0.27 -4.17
CA LEU A 156 -3.12 0.59 -3.64
C LEU A 156 -2.15 0.73 -4.81
N ALA A 157 -1.69 1.94 -5.10
CA ALA A 157 -0.62 2.21 -6.05
C ALA A 157 0.74 1.91 -5.38
N PRO A 158 1.43 0.79 -5.68
CA PRO A 158 2.66 0.42 -4.96
C PRO A 158 3.79 1.45 -5.17
N GLY A 159 3.75 2.21 -6.26
CA GLY A 159 4.66 3.32 -6.52
C GLY A 159 4.61 4.41 -5.44
N CYS A 160 3.46 4.67 -4.82
CA CYS A 160 3.36 5.67 -3.75
C CYS A 160 4.19 5.27 -2.52
N PRO A 161 4.00 4.08 -1.89
CA PRO A 161 4.87 3.62 -0.82
C PRO A 161 6.35 3.55 -1.22
N MET A 162 6.66 3.13 -2.45
CA MET A 162 8.04 3.00 -2.92
C MET A 162 8.77 4.35 -3.05
N VAL A 163 8.06 5.41 -3.48
CA VAL A 163 8.65 6.74 -3.70
C VAL A 163 8.57 7.62 -2.45
N SER A 164 7.42 7.63 -1.76
CA SER A 164 7.16 8.59 -0.68
C SER A 164 7.03 7.96 0.71
N GLY A 165 7.00 6.62 0.82
CA GLY A 165 6.75 5.93 2.09
C GLY A 165 5.31 6.05 2.61
N HIS A 166 4.40 6.68 1.88
CA HIS A 166 2.99 6.81 2.25
C HIS A 166 2.13 5.76 1.54
N GLN A 167 1.06 5.29 2.18
CA GLN A 167 0.12 4.35 1.56
C GLN A 167 -0.46 4.91 0.25
N MET A 168 -0.84 6.19 0.26
CA MET A 168 -1.32 6.97 -0.87
C MET A 168 -1.08 8.45 -0.55
N LEU A 169 -0.75 9.25 -1.56
CA LEU A 169 -0.79 10.71 -1.50
C LEU A 169 -1.76 11.18 -2.57
N ASP A 170 -2.71 12.01 -2.19
CA ASP A 170 -3.74 12.53 -3.09
C ASP A 170 -4.00 14.00 -2.75
N TYR A 171 -4.74 14.68 -3.62
CA TYR A 171 -5.10 16.08 -3.49
C TYR A 171 -6.62 16.25 -3.60
N GLU A 172 -7.15 17.32 -3.01
CA GLU A 172 -8.56 17.65 -3.20
C GLU A 172 -8.80 18.18 -4.61
N PHE A 173 -9.83 17.70 -5.30
CA PHE A 173 -10.06 18.06 -6.70
C PHE A 173 -10.32 19.55 -6.96
N MET A 174 -10.59 20.35 -5.91
CA MET A 174 -10.64 21.80 -6.03
C MET A 174 -9.32 22.40 -6.55
N VAL A 175 -8.17 21.73 -6.35
CA VAL A 175 -6.88 22.23 -6.84
C VAL A 175 -6.80 22.32 -8.37
N TYR A 176 -7.67 21.61 -9.10
CA TYR A 176 -7.72 21.71 -10.57
C TYR A 176 -8.00 23.13 -11.05
N GLU A 177 -8.76 23.93 -10.29
CA GLU A 177 -9.04 25.32 -10.62
C GLU A 177 -7.79 26.21 -10.71
N HIS A 178 -6.71 25.79 -10.03
CA HIS A 178 -5.45 26.51 -9.97
C HIS A 178 -4.41 25.97 -10.95
N ALA A 179 -4.71 24.86 -11.64
CA ALA A 179 -3.81 24.25 -12.60
C ALA A 179 -3.80 25.03 -13.93
N LYS A 180 -2.63 25.05 -14.59
CA LYS A 180 -2.48 25.51 -15.98
C LYS A 180 -2.41 24.37 -16.98
N LEU A 181 -2.08 23.17 -16.49
CA LEU A 181 -2.05 21.92 -17.24
C LEU A 181 -2.62 20.82 -16.34
N ILE A 182 -3.57 20.05 -16.86
CA ILE A 182 -4.07 18.82 -16.23
C ILE A 182 -3.80 17.67 -17.19
N VAL A 183 -3.18 16.60 -16.67
CA VAL A 183 -2.97 15.37 -17.42
C VAL A 183 -3.79 14.27 -16.77
N PHE A 184 -4.85 13.83 -17.44
CA PHE A 184 -5.54 12.60 -17.08
C PHE A 184 -4.79 11.44 -17.72
N TRP A 185 -4.20 10.56 -16.90
CA TRP A 185 -3.45 9.41 -17.39
C TRP A 185 -4.10 8.13 -16.88
N GLY A 186 -4.72 7.37 -17.78
CA GLY A 186 -5.45 6.14 -17.45
C GLY A 186 -6.69 6.39 -16.57
N ASN A 187 -7.27 7.60 -16.64
CA ASN A 187 -8.33 8.04 -15.74
C ASN A 187 -9.57 8.52 -16.52
N ASN A 188 -10.64 7.72 -16.51
CA ASN A 188 -11.95 8.13 -17.01
C ASN A 188 -12.70 8.99 -15.98
N PHE A 189 -12.14 10.17 -15.67
CA PHE A 189 -12.61 11.10 -14.66
C PHE A 189 -14.09 11.46 -14.80
N VAL A 190 -14.57 11.66 -16.04
CA VAL A 190 -15.97 11.98 -16.31
C VAL A 190 -16.92 10.90 -15.79
N CYS A 191 -16.56 9.61 -15.92
CA CYS A 191 -17.42 8.52 -15.46
C CYS A 191 -17.20 8.15 -13.99
N THR A 192 -15.96 8.26 -13.49
CA THR A 192 -15.58 7.72 -12.18
C THR A 192 -15.59 8.77 -11.06
N LYS A 193 -15.54 10.05 -11.41
CA LYS A 193 -15.53 11.21 -10.50
C LYS A 193 -16.56 12.27 -10.91
N MET A 194 -17.70 11.84 -11.42
CA MET A 194 -18.81 12.71 -11.88
C MET A 194 -19.12 13.91 -10.95
N PRO A 195 -19.21 13.75 -9.61
CA PRO A 195 -19.55 14.87 -8.73
C PRO A 195 -18.52 16.01 -8.77
N ASP A 196 -17.26 15.70 -9.05
CA ASP A 196 -16.13 16.63 -8.99
C ASP A 196 -15.74 17.18 -10.38
N LEU A 197 -16.46 16.78 -11.44
CA LEU A 197 -16.18 17.17 -12.83
C LEU A 197 -16.28 18.69 -13.07
N HIS A 198 -17.04 19.40 -12.24
CA HIS A 198 -17.19 20.85 -12.38
C HIS A 198 -15.84 21.56 -12.19
N TRP A 199 -14.98 21.12 -11.26
CA TRP A 199 -13.65 21.72 -11.04
C TRP A 199 -12.77 21.66 -12.29
N VAL A 200 -12.84 20.56 -13.03
CA VAL A 200 -12.12 20.40 -14.30
C VAL A 200 -12.71 21.35 -15.35
N SER A 201 -14.04 21.43 -15.44
CA SER A 201 -14.72 22.32 -16.40
C SER A 201 -14.43 23.79 -16.12
N GLU A 202 -14.42 24.20 -14.85
CA GLU A 202 -14.09 25.54 -14.37
C GLU A 202 -12.62 25.90 -14.64
N SER A 203 -11.70 24.94 -14.45
CA SER A 203 -10.28 25.14 -14.77
C SER A 203 -10.06 25.45 -16.26
N ARG A 204 -10.79 24.80 -17.17
CA ARG A 204 -10.72 25.07 -18.62
C ARG A 204 -11.17 26.49 -18.95
N LEU A 205 -12.24 26.97 -18.31
CA LEU A 205 -12.70 28.36 -18.47
C LEU A 205 -11.63 29.38 -18.01
N LYS A 206 -10.75 28.98 -17.08
CA LYS A 206 -9.58 29.77 -16.62
C LYS A 206 -8.32 29.58 -17.49
N GLY A 207 -8.45 28.89 -18.63
CA GLY A 207 -7.38 28.65 -19.60
C GLY A 207 -6.47 27.47 -19.25
N CYS A 208 -6.92 26.53 -18.42
CA CYS A 208 -6.18 25.28 -18.19
C CYS A 208 -6.21 24.40 -19.43
N HIS A 209 -5.04 23.89 -19.83
CA HIS A 209 -4.91 22.92 -20.92
C HIS A 209 -5.08 21.49 -20.40
N ILE A 210 -5.89 20.67 -21.05
CA ILE A 210 -6.17 19.30 -20.64
C ILE A 210 -5.63 18.30 -21.65
N VAL A 211 -4.81 17.36 -21.16
CA VAL A 211 -4.32 16.22 -21.93
C VAL A 211 -4.95 14.94 -21.36
N ASP A 212 -5.53 14.12 -22.22
CA ASP A 212 -5.96 12.75 -21.88
C ASP A 212 -5.01 11.73 -22.49
N ILE A 213 -4.40 10.90 -21.65
CA ILE A 213 -3.56 9.77 -22.03
C ILE A 213 -4.30 8.49 -21.68
N SER A 214 -4.72 7.75 -22.70
CA SER A 214 -5.62 6.62 -22.53
C SER A 214 -5.37 5.53 -23.57
N ILE A 215 -6.04 4.39 -23.46
CA ILE A 215 -5.91 3.27 -24.42
C ILE A 215 -7.05 3.26 -25.45
N ASP A 216 -8.05 4.11 -25.23
CA ASP A 216 -9.27 4.24 -26.00
C ASP A 216 -9.87 5.65 -25.84
N TYR A 217 -10.62 6.08 -26.84
CA TYR A 217 -11.32 7.37 -26.79
C TYR A 217 -12.60 7.24 -25.98
N HIS A 218 -12.62 7.82 -24.78
CA HIS A 218 -13.70 7.68 -23.80
C HIS A 218 -14.28 9.04 -23.37
N ALA A 219 -15.13 9.05 -22.33
CA ALA A 219 -15.89 10.24 -21.94
C ALA A 219 -15.01 11.43 -21.53
N THR A 220 -13.88 11.20 -20.85
CA THR A 220 -12.89 12.25 -20.53
C THR A 220 -12.18 12.75 -21.77
N SER A 221 -11.83 11.88 -22.72
CA SER A 221 -11.17 12.27 -23.98
C SER A 221 -11.97 13.32 -24.75
N ASN A 222 -13.31 13.24 -24.73
CA ASN A 222 -14.19 14.26 -25.34
C ASN A 222 -14.05 15.66 -24.72
N LYS A 223 -13.48 15.77 -23.51
CA LYS A 223 -13.29 17.01 -22.76
C LYS A 223 -11.83 17.46 -22.70
N ALA A 224 -10.90 16.72 -23.31
CA ALA A 224 -9.51 17.10 -23.39
C ALA A 224 -9.23 17.99 -24.61
N ASP A 225 -8.15 18.75 -24.56
CA ASP A 225 -7.63 19.54 -25.67
C ASP A 225 -6.72 18.68 -26.56
N ASP A 226 -5.91 17.80 -25.94
CA ASP A 226 -5.12 16.76 -26.61
C ASP A 226 -5.51 15.36 -26.11
N VAL A 227 -5.53 14.38 -27.02
CA VAL A 227 -5.76 12.96 -26.69
C VAL A 227 -4.62 12.11 -27.24
N ILE A 228 -3.94 11.39 -26.36
CA ILE A 228 -2.83 10.47 -26.67
C ILE A 228 -3.30 9.05 -26.42
N ILE A 229 -3.44 8.27 -27.50
CA ILE A 229 -3.85 6.86 -27.42
C ILE A 229 -2.62 5.95 -27.38
N LEU A 230 -2.47 5.21 -26.29
CA LEU A 230 -1.38 4.29 -26.03
C LEU A 230 -1.77 2.82 -26.28
N ARG A 231 -0.77 1.97 -26.50
CA ARG A 231 -0.95 0.53 -26.37
C ARG A 231 -1.08 0.18 -24.88
N PRO A 232 -2.04 -0.67 -24.47
CA PRO A 232 -2.20 -1.05 -23.07
C PRO A 232 -0.91 -1.55 -22.43
N GLY A 233 -0.55 -1.00 -21.26
CA GLY A 233 0.62 -1.39 -20.49
C GLY A 233 1.96 -0.79 -20.98
N THR A 234 1.92 0.15 -21.93
CA THR A 234 3.13 0.83 -22.45
C THR A 234 3.37 2.22 -21.86
N ASP A 235 2.56 2.62 -20.89
CA ASP A 235 2.64 3.90 -20.17
C ASP A 235 4.04 4.18 -19.58
N PRO A 236 4.76 3.21 -18.98
CA PRO A 236 6.12 3.46 -18.50
C PRO A 236 7.08 3.90 -19.60
N ALA A 237 6.90 3.45 -20.84
CA ALA A 237 7.75 3.87 -21.96
C ALA A 237 7.50 5.34 -22.34
N LEU A 238 6.24 5.79 -22.35
CA LEU A 238 5.91 7.20 -22.53
C LEU A 238 6.49 8.05 -21.40
N GLY A 239 6.31 7.62 -20.14
CA GLY A 239 6.85 8.31 -18.96
C GLY A 239 8.37 8.48 -19.04
N LEU A 240 9.11 7.41 -19.37
CA LEU A 240 10.56 7.46 -19.55
C LEU A 240 10.97 8.35 -20.74
N GLY A 241 10.18 8.38 -21.83
CA GLY A 241 10.39 9.28 -22.96
C GLY A 241 10.25 10.75 -22.57
N VAL A 242 9.24 11.09 -21.77
CA VAL A 242 9.07 12.44 -21.21
C VAL A 242 10.25 12.79 -20.30
N CYS A 243 10.64 11.90 -19.38
CA CYS A 243 11.81 12.11 -18.52
C CYS A 243 13.10 12.33 -19.33
N HIS A 244 13.31 11.58 -20.42
CA HIS A 244 14.45 11.76 -21.31
C HIS A 244 14.49 13.17 -21.90
N LEU A 245 13.36 13.68 -22.40
CA LEU A 245 13.30 15.03 -22.99
C LEU A 245 13.51 16.12 -21.94
N LEU A 246 12.90 15.98 -20.75
CA LEU A 246 13.08 16.94 -19.65
C LEU A 246 14.56 17.01 -19.24
N ILE A 247 15.22 15.86 -19.07
CA ILE A 247 16.64 15.82 -18.68
C ILE A 247 17.55 16.30 -19.81
N LYS A 248 17.27 15.93 -21.06
CA LYS A 248 18.08 16.31 -22.23
C LYS A 248 18.05 17.83 -22.46
N ASN A 249 16.89 18.44 -22.27
CA ASN A 249 16.67 19.88 -22.53
C ASN A 249 16.85 20.75 -21.28
N ASN A 250 17.23 20.16 -20.13
CA ASN A 250 17.33 20.85 -18.84
C ASN A 250 16.01 21.53 -18.40
N HIS A 251 14.87 20.91 -18.68
CA HIS A 251 13.54 21.38 -18.26
C HIS A 251 13.13 20.76 -16.92
N TYR A 252 13.97 20.91 -15.89
CA TYR A 252 13.69 20.43 -14.54
C TYR A 252 14.17 21.46 -13.51
N ASP A 253 13.53 21.48 -12.34
CA ASP A 253 13.93 22.36 -11.24
C ASP A 253 15.05 21.71 -10.41
N GLU A 254 16.29 22.13 -10.65
CA GLU A 254 17.46 21.64 -9.93
C GLU A 254 17.38 21.79 -8.42
N ASN A 255 16.82 22.92 -7.94
CA ASN A 255 16.72 23.18 -6.51
C ASN A 255 15.73 22.20 -5.88
N TYR A 256 14.60 21.97 -6.55
CA TYR A 256 13.62 20.99 -6.10
C TYR A 256 14.22 19.58 -6.05
N LEU A 257 14.93 19.14 -7.10
CA LEU A 257 15.54 17.80 -7.13
C LEU A 257 16.56 17.62 -6.00
N ARG A 258 17.41 18.62 -5.74
CA ARG A 258 18.40 18.56 -4.67
C ARG A 258 17.75 18.50 -3.28
N ALA A 259 16.66 19.24 -3.08
CA ALA A 259 16.02 19.37 -1.78
C ALA A 259 15.03 18.25 -1.44
N ASN A 260 14.29 17.72 -2.42
CA ASN A 260 13.10 16.90 -2.16
C ASN A 260 13.20 15.47 -2.68
N THR A 261 14.35 15.05 -3.20
CA THR A 261 14.50 13.73 -3.83
C THR A 261 15.81 13.06 -3.41
N ASP A 262 15.94 11.78 -3.73
CA ASP A 262 17.16 10.99 -3.56
C ASP A 262 18.16 11.15 -4.72
N LEU A 263 17.79 11.93 -5.74
CA LEU A 263 18.59 12.18 -6.94
C LEU A 263 20.03 12.69 -6.71
N PRO A 264 20.35 13.50 -5.68
CA PRO A 264 21.73 13.88 -5.37
C PRO A 264 22.52 12.84 -4.58
N LEU A 265 21.88 11.78 -4.03
CA LEU A 265 22.57 10.79 -3.21
C LEU A 265 23.55 9.98 -4.06
N LEU A 266 24.71 9.64 -3.49
CA LEU A 266 25.75 8.88 -4.16
C LEU A 266 25.46 7.37 -4.10
N ILE A 267 25.58 6.72 -5.26
CA ILE A 267 25.54 5.27 -5.44
C ILE A 267 26.94 4.75 -5.67
N ARG A 268 27.27 3.62 -5.03
CA ARG A 268 28.51 2.90 -5.28
C ARG A 268 28.40 2.06 -6.55
N THR A 269 29.35 2.21 -7.46
CA THR A 269 29.34 1.46 -8.73
C THR A 269 29.82 0.01 -8.61
N ASP A 270 30.40 -0.37 -7.46
CA ASP A 270 30.87 -1.73 -7.19
C ASP A 270 29.74 -2.69 -6.74
N ASN A 271 28.69 -2.17 -6.10
CA ASN A 271 27.59 -2.98 -5.58
C ASN A 271 26.18 -2.40 -5.80
N TRP A 272 26.06 -1.23 -6.43
CA TRP A 272 24.80 -0.54 -6.76
C TRP A 272 23.93 -0.17 -5.55
N LYS A 273 24.53 -0.04 -4.36
CA LYS A 273 23.87 0.45 -3.15
C LYS A 273 24.21 1.92 -2.90
N ASN A 274 23.37 2.61 -2.14
CA ASN A 274 23.69 3.94 -1.62
C ASN A 274 25.01 3.90 -0.85
N LEU A 275 25.87 4.89 -1.10
CA LEU A 275 27.04 5.13 -0.27
C LEU A 275 26.57 5.60 1.10
N LYS A 276 26.99 4.88 2.15
CA LYS A 276 26.69 5.23 3.53
C LYS A 276 27.82 6.07 4.12
N ALA A 277 27.50 6.95 5.07
CA ALA A 277 28.52 7.74 5.77
C ALA A 277 29.54 6.84 6.51
N SER A 278 29.07 5.71 7.06
CA SER A 278 29.91 4.68 7.68
C SER A 278 30.87 3.98 6.70
N ASP A 279 30.64 4.07 5.39
CA ASP A 279 31.54 3.49 4.39
C ASP A 279 32.81 4.33 4.22
N ILE A 280 32.78 5.63 4.55
CA ILE A 280 33.87 6.60 4.29
C ILE A 280 34.39 7.30 5.55
N ILE A 281 33.68 7.21 6.68
CA ILE A 281 34.08 7.78 7.97
C ILE A 281 34.21 6.65 8.99
N ALA A 282 35.42 6.45 9.51
CA ALA A 282 35.67 5.47 10.57
C ALA A 282 34.91 5.85 11.84
N ASP A 283 34.34 4.85 12.52
CA ASP A 283 33.54 5.02 13.75
C ASP A 283 32.40 6.06 13.62
N TYR A 284 31.79 6.15 12.42
CA TYR A 284 30.71 7.09 12.16
C TYR A 284 29.54 6.89 13.13
N LYS A 285 29.22 7.97 13.86
CA LYS A 285 28.03 8.03 14.71
C LYS A 285 26.88 8.59 13.89
N LEU A 286 25.78 7.85 13.86
CA LEU A 286 24.53 8.29 13.22
C LEU A 286 24.11 9.64 13.79
N ALA A 287 23.73 10.57 12.91
CA ALA A 287 23.20 11.84 13.36
C ALA A 287 21.82 11.64 14.03
N ASP A 288 21.53 12.49 15.01
CA ASP A 288 20.23 12.51 15.65
C ASP A 288 19.18 13.06 14.67
N LEU A 289 18.06 12.34 14.54
CA LEU A 289 16.91 12.77 13.74
C LEU A 289 15.91 13.45 14.68
N THR A 290 15.63 14.74 14.44
CA THR A 290 14.84 15.60 15.31
C THR A 290 13.73 16.38 14.58
N HIS A 291 13.73 16.42 13.25
CA HIS A 291 12.87 17.29 12.46
C HIS A 291 11.60 16.60 11.94
N HIS A 292 11.71 15.39 11.39
CA HIS A 292 10.59 14.73 10.72
C HIS A 292 10.09 13.47 11.42
N LEU A 293 10.94 12.83 12.22
CA LEU A 293 10.61 11.60 12.90
C LEU A 293 11.22 11.52 14.30
N LYS A 294 10.70 10.60 15.11
CA LYS A 294 11.26 10.24 16.41
C LYS A 294 11.74 8.79 16.38
N VAL A 295 13.00 8.59 16.76
CA VAL A 295 13.57 7.25 16.98
C VAL A 295 13.11 6.72 18.34
N MET A 296 12.50 5.54 18.34
CA MET A 296 11.97 4.86 19.52
C MET A 296 12.97 3.83 20.02
N LYS A 297 13.25 3.85 21.32
CA LYS A 297 14.14 2.85 21.95
C LYS A 297 13.43 1.51 22.07
N PRO A 298 14.19 0.40 22.19
CA PRO A 298 13.60 -0.91 22.46
C PRO A 298 12.68 -0.87 23.70
N GLY A 299 11.44 -1.32 23.53
CA GLY A 299 10.40 -1.32 24.58
C GLY A 299 9.62 -0.01 24.73
N GLU A 300 9.97 1.06 24.01
CA GLU A 300 9.14 2.25 23.95
C GLU A 300 7.94 2.03 23.00
N HIS A 301 6.76 2.41 23.46
CA HIS A 301 5.54 2.40 22.65
C HIS A 301 5.05 3.84 22.43
N PRO A 302 4.48 4.16 21.25
CA PRO A 302 3.87 5.47 21.03
C PRO A 302 2.78 5.72 22.08
N THR A 303 2.89 6.84 22.80
CA THR A 303 1.97 7.19 23.90
C THR A 303 0.66 7.81 23.43
N MET A 304 0.53 8.14 22.14
CA MET A 304 -0.64 8.82 21.60
C MET A 304 -1.62 7.87 20.88
N PRO A 305 -2.94 8.01 21.11
CA PRO A 305 -3.93 7.30 20.32
C PRO A 305 -3.83 7.72 18.84
N PRO A 306 -4.13 6.82 17.88
CA PRO A 306 -3.92 7.03 16.43
C PRO A 306 -4.63 8.23 15.80
N ALA A 307 -5.52 8.91 16.54
CA ALA A 307 -6.32 10.01 16.02
C ALA A 307 -5.50 11.28 15.74
N PHE A 308 -4.35 11.47 16.40
CA PHE A 308 -3.50 12.64 16.24
C PHE A 308 -2.03 12.22 16.22
N GLN A 309 -1.55 11.80 15.06
CA GLN A 309 -0.12 11.52 14.85
C GLN A 309 0.52 12.73 14.18
N SER A 310 1.27 13.53 14.95
CA SER A 310 1.99 14.71 14.46
C SER A 310 3.42 14.41 14.01
N THR A 311 3.93 13.20 14.25
CA THR A 311 5.29 12.80 13.89
C THR A 311 5.34 11.33 13.48
N ALA A 312 6.29 10.98 12.62
CA ALA A 312 6.58 9.60 12.29
C ALA A 312 7.45 8.97 13.40
N PHE A 313 7.20 7.70 13.74
CA PHE A 313 8.02 6.95 14.69
C PHE A 313 8.80 5.87 13.93
N VAL A 314 10.07 5.71 14.25
CA VAL A 314 10.93 4.65 13.70
C VAL A 314 11.58 3.89 14.83
N ALA A 315 11.65 2.56 14.72
CA ALA A 315 12.39 1.75 15.69
C ALA A 315 13.91 1.95 15.53
N GLU A 316 14.65 1.84 16.63
CA GLU A 316 16.10 2.07 16.64
C GLU A 316 16.87 1.13 15.68
N ASP A 317 16.45 -0.13 15.57
CA ASP A 317 17.03 -1.11 14.65
C ASP A 317 16.81 -0.72 13.17
N VAL A 318 15.63 -0.20 12.85
CA VAL A 318 15.32 0.34 11.52
C VAL A 318 16.17 1.59 11.22
N ARG A 319 16.36 2.49 12.18
CA ARG A 319 17.26 3.65 12.04
C ARG A 319 18.70 3.21 11.77
N LYS A 320 19.19 2.21 12.52
CA LYS A 320 20.52 1.61 12.33
C LYS A 320 20.66 0.97 10.95
N PHE A 321 19.64 0.26 10.49
CA PHE A 321 19.61 -0.33 9.15
C PHE A 321 19.62 0.72 8.03
N TRP A 322 18.89 1.82 8.17
CA TRP A 322 18.88 2.89 7.17
C TRP A 322 20.23 3.58 7.02
N GLY A 323 20.90 3.87 8.14
CA GLY A 323 22.12 4.69 8.18
C GLY A 323 21.94 6.10 7.60
N ASP A 324 23.04 6.83 7.49
CA ASP A 324 23.07 8.15 6.82
C ASP A 324 23.69 7.99 5.43
N ASN A 325 23.13 8.69 4.45
CA ASN A 325 23.61 8.64 3.06
C ASN A 325 24.65 9.74 2.85
N VAL A 326 25.17 9.84 1.62
CA VAL A 326 26.24 10.77 1.27
C VAL A 326 25.91 11.46 -0.04
N VAL A 327 26.22 12.75 -0.13
CA VAL A 327 26.17 13.56 -1.35
C VAL A 327 27.57 14.06 -1.71
N TRP A 328 27.77 14.49 -2.95
CA TRP A 328 28.99 15.22 -3.31
C TRP A 328 28.74 16.72 -3.21
N ASP A 329 29.42 17.41 -2.30
CA ASP A 329 29.34 18.86 -2.18
C ASP A 329 30.23 19.55 -3.21
N LYS A 330 29.63 20.33 -4.10
CA LYS A 330 30.35 21.08 -5.13
C LYS A 330 31.24 22.19 -4.54
N LYS A 331 30.90 22.75 -3.38
CA LYS A 331 31.66 23.85 -2.78
C LYS A 331 32.97 23.37 -2.20
N THR A 332 32.93 22.29 -1.42
CA THR A 332 34.12 21.72 -0.78
C THR A 332 34.81 20.66 -1.64
N ASN A 333 34.17 20.21 -2.71
CA ASN A 333 34.61 19.12 -3.58
C ASN A 333 34.91 17.83 -2.80
N LYS A 334 33.99 17.47 -1.89
CA LYS A 334 34.10 16.32 -1.00
C LYS A 334 32.76 15.59 -0.89
N ALA A 335 32.84 14.32 -0.52
CA ALA A 335 31.69 13.53 -0.12
C ALA A 335 31.28 13.93 1.32
N VAL A 336 30.02 14.34 1.51
CA VAL A 336 29.50 14.85 2.80
C VAL A 336 28.27 14.02 3.20
N PRO A 337 28.17 13.56 4.46
CA PRO A 337 26.98 12.91 4.97
C PRO A 337 25.73 13.79 4.83
N LEU A 338 24.61 13.18 4.50
CA LEU A 338 23.28 13.80 4.49
C LEU A 338 22.28 12.82 5.09
N THR A 339 21.49 13.34 6.02
CA THR A 339 20.48 12.58 6.77
C THR A 339 19.12 12.67 6.10
N ARG A 340 18.16 11.82 6.54
CA ARG A 340 16.78 11.87 6.06
C ARG A 340 16.00 13.08 6.58
N ASP A 341 16.54 13.78 7.58
CA ASP A 341 15.93 14.98 8.15
C ASP A 341 16.32 16.26 7.39
N GLU A 342 17.40 16.21 6.61
CA GLU A 342 17.89 17.32 5.80
C GLU A 342 17.24 17.30 4.40
N CYS A 343 15.90 17.49 4.37
CA CYS A 343 15.12 17.52 3.14
C CYS A 343 14.18 18.75 3.08
N GLY A 344 13.69 19.08 1.88
CA GLY A 344 12.79 20.20 1.63
C GLY A 344 13.38 21.53 2.05
N ALA A 345 12.64 22.29 2.86
CA ALA A 345 13.07 23.59 3.37
C ALA A 345 14.27 23.51 4.35
N LEU A 346 14.55 22.32 4.89
CA LEU A 346 15.65 22.06 5.83
C LEU A 346 16.85 21.39 5.13
N CYS A 347 16.80 21.20 3.81
CA CYS A 347 17.90 20.54 3.11
C CYS A 347 19.16 21.41 3.10
N CYS A 348 20.26 20.73 3.46
CA CYS A 348 21.56 20.98 2.89
C CYS A 348 22.10 22.39 3.16
N GLU A 349 21.88 22.91 4.38
CA GLU A 349 22.43 24.19 4.79
C GLU A 349 23.96 24.18 4.63
N GLY A 350 24.46 25.06 3.76
CA GLY A 350 25.88 25.11 3.42
C GLY A 350 26.38 24.09 2.39
N VAL A 351 25.59 23.06 2.04
CA VAL A 351 25.98 21.98 1.10
C VAL A 351 25.35 22.18 -0.27
N GLU A 352 26.16 22.19 -1.34
CA GLU A 352 25.67 22.24 -2.71
C GLU A 352 25.79 20.88 -3.40
N SER A 353 24.84 19.98 -3.13
CA SER A 353 24.85 18.58 -3.58
C SER A 353 24.82 18.43 -5.10
N ALA A 354 25.82 17.77 -5.70
CA ALA A 354 25.89 17.55 -7.15
C ALA A 354 24.82 16.56 -7.66
N LEU A 355 24.17 16.89 -8.77
CA LEU A 355 23.26 15.98 -9.50
C LEU A 355 23.99 15.19 -10.60
N THR A 356 25.07 15.72 -11.15
CA THR A 356 25.80 15.11 -12.28
C THR A 356 27.27 14.99 -11.95
N GLY A 357 27.93 13.98 -12.49
CA GLY A 357 29.36 13.76 -12.32
C GLY A 357 29.70 12.33 -11.94
N ASP A 358 30.99 12.02 -12.07
CA ASP A 358 31.60 10.78 -11.65
C ASP A 358 32.67 11.14 -10.62
N TYR A 359 32.58 10.54 -9.43
CA TYR A 359 33.45 10.88 -8.31
C TYR A 359 34.16 9.62 -7.79
N GLU A 360 35.24 9.84 -7.04
CA GLU A 360 35.97 8.79 -6.34
C GLU A 360 35.94 9.09 -4.84
N VAL A 361 35.69 8.04 -4.04
CA VAL A 361 35.80 8.10 -2.58
C VAL A 361 36.71 6.97 -2.11
N THR A 362 37.41 7.21 -1.00
CA THR A 362 38.18 6.19 -0.30
C THR A 362 37.33 5.64 0.84
N LEU A 363 37.13 4.33 0.85
CA LEU A 363 36.43 3.62 1.91
C LEU A 363 37.28 3.55 3.19
N VAL A 364 36.65 3.23 4.31
CA VAL A 364 37.33 3.02 5.61
C VAL A 364 38.40 1.92 5.56
N ASP A 365 38.27 0.95 4.65
CA ASP A 365 39.26 -0.12 4.41
C ASP A 365 40.42 0.31 3.49
N GLY A 366 40.44 1.58 3.05
CA GLY A 366 41.44 2.15 2.16
C GLY A 366 41.16 1.92 0.66
N LYS A 367 40.12 1.15 0.30
CA LYS A 367 39.77 0.90 -1.11
C LYS A 367 39.18 2.16 -1.74
N LYS A 368 39.69 2.53 -2.90
CA LYS A 368 39.09 3.58 -3.74
C LYS A 368 37.98 3.00 -4.60
N ILE A 369 36.81 3.64 -4.57
CA ILE A 369 35.67 3.24 -5.39
C ILE A 369 35.08 4.43 -6.13
N LYS A 370 34.52 4.13 -7.32
CA LYS A 370 33.78 5.10 -8.10
C LYS A 370 32.35 5.21 -7.58
N VAL A 371 31.87 6.44 -7.42
CA VAL A 371 30.52 6.77 -6.98
C VAL A 371 29.89 7.78 -7.92
N VAL A 372 28.56 7.71 -8.06
CA VAL A 372 27.80 8.56 -8.98
C VAL A 372 26.50 9.01 -8.31
N PRO A 373 26.04 10.25 -8.49
CA PRO A 373 24.70 10.64 -8.06
C PRO A 373 23.62 9.80 -8.74
N VAL A 374 22.51 9.51 -8.05
CA VAL A 374 21.36 8.79 -8.62
C VAL A 374 20.87 9.46 -9.92
N PHE A 375 20.82 10.79 -9.98
CA PHE A 375 20.44 11.52 -11.19
C PHE A 375 21.37 11.25 -12.37
N GLN A 376 22.69 11.24 -12.14
CA GLN A 376 23.66 10.90 -13.18
C GLN A 376 23.44 9.47 -13.70
N LEU A 377 23.16 8.54 -12.80
CA LEU A 377 22.85 7.15 -13.16
C LEU A 377 21.59 7.08 -14.03
N GLN A 378 20.50 7.75 -13.64
CA GLN A 378 19.27 7.80 -14.42
C GLN A 378 19.46 8.45 -15.79
N LYS A 379 20.20 9.57 -15.85
CA LYS A 379 20.55 10.26 -17.10
C LYS A 379 21.31 9.35 -18.06
N ASN A 380 22.23 8.54 -17.56
CA ASN A 380 22.97 7.58 -18.37
C ASN A 380 22.07 6.46 -18.90
N THR A 381 21.20 5.91 -18.04
CA THR A 381 20.23 4.86 -18.43
C THR A 381 19.26 5.33 -19.52
N LEU A 382 18.75 6.56 -19.40
CA LEU A 382 17.83 7.16 -20.38
C LEU A 382 18.51 7.52 -21.71
N ARG A 383 19.83 7.73 -21.73
CA ARG A 383 20.60 7.93 -22.97
C ARG A 383 20.84 6.62 -23.73
N ASN A 384 21.06 5.54 -23.00
CA ASN A 384 21.43 4.23 -23.56
C ASN A 384 20.22 3.36 -23.95
N SER A 385 19.00 3.86 -23.74
CA SER A 385 17.79 3.19 -24.24
C SER A 385 17.75 3.27 -25.77
N PRO A 386 17.45 2.16 -26.49
CA PRO A 386 17.53 2.14 -27.95
C PRO A 386 16.62 3.21 -28.55
N GLN A 387 17.23 4.25 -29.12
CA GLN A 387 16.55 5.24 -29.96
C GLN A 387 16.13 4.54 -31.25
N ARG A 388 14.98 3.86 -31.24
CA ARG A 388 14.34 3.45 -32.50
C ARG A 388 13.43 4.59 -32.98
N THR A 389 13.97 5.28 -33.98
CA THR A 389 13.28 5.96 -35.10
C THR A 389 13.02 7.47 -34.94
N PRO A 390 13.29 8.30 -35.98
CA PRO A 390 12.90 9.70 -36.02
C PRO A 390 11.37 9.81 -35.97
N LEU A 391 10.86 10.75 -35.19
CA LEU A 391 9.48 11.20 -35.31
C LEU A 391 9.31 11.82 -36.71
N LEU A 392 8.39 11.25 -37.51
CA LEU A 392 7.90 11.81 -38.77
C LEU A 392 7.15 13.12 -38.52
#